data_AF-A0A1V4XXC4-F1
#
_entry.id   AF-A0A1V4XXC4-F1
#
_cell.length_a   1.000
_cell.length_b   1.000
_cell.length_c   1.000
_cell.angle_alpha   90.00
_cell.angle_beta   90.00
_cell.angle_gamma   90.00
#
_symmetry.space_group_name_H-M   'P 1'
#
loop_
_entity.id
_entity.type
_entity.pdbx_description
1 polymer ?
#
loop_
_entity_poly.entity_id
_entity_poly.type
_entity_poly.pdbx_seq_one_letter_code
_entity_poly.pdbx_strand_id
1 'polypeptide(L)'
;MQGETNRLDRMLEFLIAHPVQREIQAYRRVSLEKIVQKHWAKEELANEKKRLAMALSQKIIDFENKTGLKVTGMKIRHDKQGFETVAVKAEMPE
;
A
#
# COMPACT_ATOMS: atom_id res chain seq x y z
N MET A 1 -17.98 13.56 34.07
CA MET A 1 -17.03 13.48 32.93
C MET A 1 -16.10 14.69 32.96
N GLN A 2 -15.20 14.76 33.95
CA GLN A 2 -14.21 15.84 34.13
C GLN A 2 -12.89 15.15 34.47
N GLY A 3 -11.99 14.97 33.52
CA GLY A 3 -10.74 14.25 33.79
C GLY A 3 -9.78 14.14 32.61
N GLU A 4 -10.27 14.15 31.38
CA GLU A 4 -9.41 13.99 30.19
C GLU A 4 -8.76 15.30 29.72
N THR A 5 -9.42 16.45 29.85
CA THR A 5 -8.84 17.77 29.55
C THR A 5 -7.58 18.05 30.38
N ASN A 6 -7.60 17.66 31.64
CA ASN A 6 -6.53 17.95 32.59
C ASN A 6 -5.19 17.25 32.27
N ARG A 7 -5.20 16.12 31.56
CA ARG A 7 -3.95 15.40 31.23
C ARG A 7 -3.25 16.03 30.03
N LEU A 8 -4.00 16.41 29.00
CA LEU A 8 -3.45 17.03 27.80
C LEU A 8 -2.92 18.44 28.13
N ASP A 9 -3.67 19.19 28.93
CA ASP A 9 -3.28 20.51 29.41
C ASP A 9 -2.00 20.45 30.26
N ARG A 10 -1.90 19.51 31.21
CA ARG A 10 -0.66 19.30 32.00
C ARG A 10 0.53 18.86 31.15
N MET A 11 0.31 18.05 30.12
CA MET A 11 1.38 17.66 29.19
C MET A 11 1.84 18.85 28.35
N LEU A 12 0.92 19.71 27.91
CA LEU A 12 1.23 20.95 27.20
C LEU A 12 1.99 21.92 28.11
N GLU A 13 1.52 22.16 29.34
CA GLU A 13 2.22 22.97 30.34
C GLU A 13 3.63 22.42 30.62
N PHE A 14 3.78 21.10 30.76
CA PHE A 14 5.09 20.47 30.96
C PHE A 14 6.02 20.68 29.77
N LEU A 15 5.53 20.55 28.53
CA LEU A 15 6.31 20.76 27.31
C LEU A 15 6.67 22.23 27.08
N ILE A 16 5.81 23.17 27.51
CA ILE A 16 6.08 24.62 27.47
C ILE A 16 7.14 24.97 28.53
N ALA A 17 7.01 24.43 29.74
CA ALA A 17 7.95 24.66 30.84
C ALA A 17 9.31 23.97 30.61
N HIS A 18 9.33 22.87 29.86
CA HIS A 18 10.53 22.12 29.51
C HIS A 18 10.69 22.10 27.98
N PRO A 19 11.06 23.24 27.37
CA PRO A 19 11.18 23.36 25.94
C PRO A 19 12.20 22.33 25.44
N VAL A 20 11.69 21.34 24.70
CA VAL A 20 12.53 20.38 24.00
C VAL A 20 13.46 21.17 23.07
N GLN A 21 14.77 20.95 23.20
CA GLN A 21 15.79 21.60 22.39
C GLN A 21 15.38 21.62 20.91
N ARG A 22 15.54 22.76 20.25
CA ARG A 22 15.03 23.04 18.90
C ARG A 22 15.48 21.98 17.89
N GLU A 23 16.67 21.44 18.11
CA GLU A 23 17.31 20.36 17.37
C GLU A 23 16.54 19.03 17.49
N ILE A 24 16.06 18.69 18.69
CA ILE A 24 15.26 17.47 18.91
C ILE A 24 13.88 17.61 18.29
N GLN A 25 13.28 18.80 18.33
CA GLN A 25 12.00 19.05 17.64
C GLN A 25 12.15 18.96 16.12
N ALA A 26 13.19 19.55 15.57
CA ALA A 26 13.52 19.46 14.14
C ALA A 26 13.76 18.00 13.72
N TYR A 27 14.53 17.23 14.50
CA TYR A 27 14.77 15.82 14.24
C TYR A 27 13.46 15.01 14.21
N ARG A 28 12.58 15.20 15.22
CA ARG A 28 11.29 14.50 15.28
C ARG A 28 10.38 14.84 14.09
N ARG A 29 10.34 16.09 13.65
CA ARG A 29 9.57 16.50 12.45
C ARG A 29 10.06 15.79 11.20
N VAL A 30 11.37 15.82 10.95
CA VAL A 30 11.99 15.15 9.80
C VAL A 30 11.72 13.63 9.82
N SER A 31 11.79 13.01 10.99
CA SER A 31 11.47 11.58 11.14
C SER A 31 10.01 11.27 10.83
N LEU A 32 9.07 12.09 11.32
CA LEU A 32 7.64 11.92 11.06
C LEU A 32 7.30 12.14 9.58
N GLU A 33 7.86 13.17 8.95
CA GLU A 33 7.70 13.42 7.51
C GLU A 33 8.16 12.20 6.69
N LYS A 34 9.32 11.62 7.02
CA LYS A 34 9.82 10.40 6.35
C LYS A 34 8.89 9.20 6.54
N ILE A 35 8.31 9.02 7.73
CA ILE A 35 7.36 7.93 8.00
C ILE A 35 6.10 8.13 7.16
N VAL A 36 5.55 9.33 7.17
CA VAL A 36 4.33 9.68 6.41
C VAL A 36 4.55 9.49 4.91
N GLN A 37 5.66 9.99 4.36
CA GLN A 37 6.02 9.78 2.94
C GLN A 37 6.13 8.29 2.59
N LYS A 38 6.77 7.48 3.44
CA LYS A 38 6.85 6.02 3.23
C LYS A 38 5.48 5.35 3.27
N HIS A 39 4.57 5.82 4.12
CA HIS A 39 3.21 5.30 4.18
C HIS A 39 2.42 5.65 2.92
N TRP A 40 2.46 6.90 2.45
CA TRP A 40 1.83 7.28 1.18
C TRP A 40 2.37 6.50 -0.01
N ALA A 41 3.69 6.36 -0.13
CA ALA A 41 4.29 5.56 -1.21
C ALA A 41 3.83 4.09 -1.19
N LYS A 42 3.63 3.51 0.00
CA LYS A 42 3.06 2.15 0.14
C LYS A 42 1.59 2.09 -0.27
N GLU A 43 0.81 3.10 0.08
CA GLU A 43 -0.61 3.19 -0.25
C GLU A 43 -0.82 3.40 -1.75
N GLU A 44 -0.05 4.29 -2.39
CA GLU A 44 -0.03 4.46 -3.84
C GLU A 44 0.34 3.15 -4.55
N LEU A 45 1.38 2.46 -4.08
CA LEU A 45 1.77 1.16 -4.64
C LEU A 45 0.65 0.10 -4.48
N ALA A 46 -0.05 0.09 -3.35
CA ALA A 46 -1.17 -0.82 -3.12
C ALA A 46 -2.36 -0.50 -4.05
N ASN A 47 -2.67 0.78 -4.24
CA ASN A 47 -3.71 1.24 -5.16
C ASN A 47 -3.37 0.88 -6.61
N GLU A 48 -2.12 1.06 -7.02
CA GLU A 48 -1.68 0.69 -8.36
C GLU A 48 -1.75 -0.83 -8.58
N LYS A 49 -1.33 -1.64 -7.61
CA LYS A 49 -1.51 -3.11 -7.64
C LYS A 49 -2.98 -3.50 -7.78
N LYS A 50 -3.88 -2.84 -7.04
CA LYS A 50 -5.33 -3.09 -7.13
C LYS A 50 -5.87 -2.73 -8.51
N ARG A 51 -5.46 -1.59 -9.06
CA ARG A 51 -5.83 -1.14 -10.42
C ARG A 51 -5.39 -2.15 -11.47
N LEU A 52 -4.14 -2.60 -11.40
CA LEU A 52 -3.59 -3.61 -12.32
C LEU A 52 -4.30 -4.95 -12.18
N ALA A 53 -4.59 -5.39 -10.96
CA ALA A 53 -5.32 -6.63 -10.71
C ALA A 53 -6.73 -6.58 -11.33
N MET A 54 -7.46 -5.47 -11.14
CA MET A 54 -8.78 -5.28 -11.77
C MET A 54 -8.69 -5.29 -13.29
N ALA A 55 -7.73 -4.57 -13.87
CA ALA A 55 -7.53 -4.54 -15.31
C ALA A 55 -7.19 -5.94 -15.87
N LEU A 56 -6.40 -6.73 -15.14
CA LEU A 56 -6.07 -8.10 -15.52
C LEU A 56 -7.29 -9.02 -15.43
N SER A 57 -8.08 -8.94 -14.36
CA SER A 57 -9.33 -9.69 -14.24
C SER A 57 -10.29 -9.40 -15.39
N GLN A 58 -10.43 -8.13 -15.79
CA GLN A 58 -11.25 -7.78 -16.94
C GLN A 58 -10.73 -8.41 -18.24
N LYS A 59 -9.41 -8.38 -18.48
CA LYS A 59 -8.80 -9.03 -19.65
C LYS A 59 -9.01 -10.55 -19.66
N ILE A 60 -9.00 -11.20 -18.49
CA ILE A 60 -9.29 -12.62 -18.37
C ILE A 60 -10.74 -12.88 -18.77
N ILE A 61 -11.70 -12.14 -18.19
CA ILE A 61 -13.12 -12.26 -18.54
C ILE A 61 -13.34 -12.05 -20.05
N ASP A 62 -12.71 -11.02 -20.63
CA ASP A 62 -12.81 -10.74 -22.06
C ASP A 62 -12.24 -11.87 -22.92
N PHE A 63 -11.14 -12.50 -22.46
CA PHE A 63 -10.55 -13.67 -23.12
C PHE A 63 -11.49 -14.88 -23.03
N GLU A 64 -12.06 -15.14 -21.85
CA GLU A 64 -12.99 -16.26 -21.65
C GLU A 64 -14.23 -16.10 -22.54
N ASN A 65 -14.80 -14.91 -22.58
CA ASN A 65 -15.95 -14.60 -23.43
C ASN A 65 -15.65 -14.74 -24.93
N LYS A 66 -14.43 -14.41 -25.38
CA LYS A 66 -14.03 -14.50 -26.79
C LYS A 66 -13.70 -15.91 -27.24
N THR A 67 -13.11 -16.70 -26.36
CA THR A 67 -12.59 -18.04 -26.71
C THR A 67 -13.51 -19.17 -26.29
N GLY A 68 -14.45 -18.90 -25.38
CA GLY A 68 -15.25 -19.93 -24.72
C GLY A 68 -14.44 -20.81 -23.77
N LEU A 69 -13.17 -20.49 -23.51
CA LEU A 69 -12.31 -21.22 -22.59
C LEU A 69 -12.30 -20.53 -21.24
N LYS A 70 -12.37 -21.29 -20.15
CA LYS A 70 -12.26 -20.79 -18.78
C LYS A 70 -10.81 -20.83 -18.32
N VAL A 71 -10.29 -19.72 -17.80
CA VAL A 71 -8.94 -19.64 -17.26
C VAL A 71 -8.92 -20.23 -15.84
N THR A 72 -8.24 -21.37 -15.67
CA THR A 72 -8.16 -22.11 -14.40
C THR A 72 -6.88 -21.82 -13.62
N GLY A 73 -5.89 -21.17 -14.24
CA GLY A 73 -4.70 -20.72 -13.53
C GLY A 73 -3.76 -19.88 -14.36
N MET A 74 -3.00 -19.03 -13.68
CA MET A 74 -1.95 -18.21 -14.27
C MET A 74 -0.68 -18.33 -13.42
N LYS A 75 0.46 -18.58 -14.06
CA LYS A 75 1.78 -18.62 -13.43
C LYS A 75 2.68 -17.59 -14.07
N ILE A 76 3.25 -16.73 -13.24
CA ILE A 76 4.28 -15.78 -13.64
C ILE A 76 5.62 -16.41 -13.27
N ARG A 77 6.52 -16.51 -14.24
CA ARG A 77 7.90 -16.94 -14.03
C ARG A 77 8.83 -15.77 -14.31
N HIS A 78 9.75 -15.54 -13.38
CA HIS A 78 10.84 -14.61 -13.58
C HIS A 78 12.06 -15.39 -14.06
N ASP A 79 12.62 -15.00 -15.19
CA ASP A 79 13.90 -15.53 -15.62
C ASP A 79 15.07 -14.76 -14.99
N LYS A 80 16.29 -15.27 -15.18
CA LYS A 80 17.51 -14.64 -14.64
C LYS A 80 17.83 -13.28 -15.30
N GLN A 81 17.12 -12.90 -16.36
CA GLN A 81 17.31 -11.68 -17.12
C GLN A 81 16.26 -10.61 -16.75
N GLY A 82 15.30 -10.94 -15.89
CA GLY A 82 14.26 -10.02 -15.40
C GLY A 82 13.01 -9.98 -16.28
N PHE A 83 12.86 -10.87 -17.26
CA PHE A 83 11.63 -10.97 -18.04
C PHE A 83 10.57 -11.77 -17.28
N GLU A 84 9.33 -11.26 -17.32
CA GLU A 84 8.16 -11.95 -16.80
C GLU A 84 7.52 -12.80 -17.90
N THR A 85 7.67 -14.12 -17.82
CA THR A 85 6.91 -15.03 -18.68
C THR A 85 5.60 -15.41 -17.99
N VAL A 86 4.46 -15.19 -18.65
CA VAL A 86 3.14 -15.56 -18.13
C VAL A 86 2.65 -16.83 -18.83
N ALA A 87 2.44 -17.89 -18.06
CA ALA A 87 1.82 -19.13 -18.51
C ALA A 87 0.37 -19.17 -18.01
N VAL A 88 -0.58 -19.30 -18.92
CA VAL A 88 -2.03 -19.37 -18.62
C VAL A 88 -2.52 -20.79 -18.91
N LYS A 89 -3.26 -21.39 -17.97
CA LYS A 89 -4.02 -22.62 -18.17
C LYS A 89 -5.48 -22.26 -18.40
N ALA A 90 -6.06 -22.83 -19.46
CA ALA A 90 -7.47 -22.66 -19.76
C ALA A 90 -8.08 -23.99 -20.21
N GLU A 91 -9.35 -24.21 -19.86
CA GLU A 91 -10.11 -25.44 -20.09
C GLU A 91 -11.47 -25.11 -20.72
N MET A 92 -12.05 -26.02 -21.51
CA MET A 92 -13.42 -25.84 -21.97
C MET A 92 -14.39 -26.02 -20.79
N PRO A 93 -15.33 -25.09 -20.57
CA PRO A 93 -16.41 -25.29 -19.61
C PRO A 93 -17.32 -26.43 -20.08
N GLU A 94 -17.78 -27.27 -19.14
CA GLU A 94 -18.78 -28.32 -19.39
C GLU A 94 -20.15 -27.75 -19.77
#